data_AF-A0A0E3RCA8-F1
#
_entry.id   AF-A0A0E3RCA8-F1
#
_cell.length_a   1.000
_cell.length_b   1.000
_cell.length_c   1.000
_cell.angle_alpha   90.00
_cell.angle_beta   90.00
_cell.angle_gamma   90.00
#
_symmetry.space_group_name_H-M   'P 1'
#
loop_
_entity.id
_entity.type
_entity.pdbx_description
1 polymer ?
#
loop_
_entity_poly.entity_id
_entity_poly.type
_entity_poly.pdbx_seq_one_letter_code
_entity_poly.pdbx_strand_id
1 'polypeptide(L)'
;MNQTKSRDIPLYIYHAGQCDPKKCTGRKMARFELARLYDRISRLPRSAILLDPMAEKALSPADDPKKGIIVLDCSWEEVERVFPELEKLNLEHRALPYMLAGNPVNFGRPFKLNSAEAFAAALYILGYKEQAEKVMSKFNWGHSFLELNREPLEEYSTAKNSTEIVEIQSHYI
;
A
#
# COMPACT_ATOMS: atom_id res chain seq x y z
N MET A 1 -18.12 -9.24 15.10
CA MET A 1 -16.85 -9.06 15.83
C MET A 1 -15.72 -9.28 14.84
N ASN A 2 -15.15 -8.20 14.30
CA ASN A 2 -13.96 -8.29 13.45
C ASN A 2 -12.78 -8.65 14.36
N GLN A 3 -12.27 -9.87 14.20
CA GLN A 3 -11.05 -10.30 14.89
C GLN A 3 -9.87 -9.56 14.25
N THR A 4 -9.30 -8.59 14.96
CA THR A 4 -8.07 -7.93 14.55
C THR A 4 -6.95 -8.98 14.47
N LYS A 5 -6.29 -9.11 13.32
CA LYS A 5 -5.21 -10.08 13.13
C LYS A 5 -3.99 -9.64 13.96
N SER A 6 -3.53 -10.48 14.89
CA SER A 6 -2.60 -10.08 15.97
C SER A 6 -1.11 -10.03 15.58
N ARG A 7 -0.73 -10.32 14.33
CA ARG A 7 0.68 -10.33 13.91
C ARG A 7 0.88 -9.44 12.68
N ASP A 8 1.72 -8.43 12.84
CA ASP A 8 2.17 -7.56 11.74
C ASP A 8 2.65 -8.40 10.55
N ILE A 9 2.26 -7.99 9.34
CA ILE A 9 2.75 -8.58 8.10
C ILE A 9 3.97 -7.82 7.57
N PRO A 10 4.88 -8.47 6.84
CA PRO A 10 6.05 -7.81 6.30
C PRO A 10 5.72 -6.76 5.23
N LEU A 11 6.36 -5.59 5.31
CA LEU A 11 6.26 -4.53 4.30
C LEU A 11 7.62 -4.36 3.62
N TYR A 12 7.60 -4.22 2.30
CA TYR A 12 8.81 -4.15 1.47
C TYR A 12 8.72 -2.99 0.48
N ILE A 13 9.82 -2.26 0.33
CA ILE A 13 9.90 -1.13 -0.59
C ILE A 13 11.04 -1.40 -1.56
N TYR A 14 10.74 -1.39 -2.86
CA TYR A 14 11.80 -1.17 -3.84
C TYR A 14 12.06 0.32 -3.97
N HIS A 15 13.31 0.71 -3.85
CA HIS A 15 13.69 2.12 -3.97
C HIS A 15 14.92 2.27 -4.86
N ALA A 16 14.76 2.96 -5.98
CA ALA A 16 15.80 3.18 -6.98
C ALA A 16 16.76 4.34 -6.63
N GLY A 17 16.60 4.99 -5.47
CA GLY A 17 17.48 6.08 -5.05
C GLY A 17 17.26 7.41 -5.76
N GLN A 18 16.12 7.57 -6.45
CA GLN A 18 15.81 8.75 -7.27
C GLN A 18 15.09 9.89 -6.51
N CYS A 19 14.70 9.66 -5.25
CA CYS A 19 13.95 10.63 -4.45
C CYS A 19 14.82 11.39 -3.44
N ASP A 20 14.42 12.62 -3.10
CA ASP A 20 15.00 13.38 -1.98
C ASP A 20 14.86 12.58 -0.67
N PRO A 21 15.98 12.18 -0.02
CA PRO A 21 15.95 11.36 1.18
C PRO A 21 15.17 11.97 2.35
N LYS A 22 15.04 13.30 2.40
CA LYS A 22 14.29 14.00 3.47
C LYS A 22 12.79 13.97 3.27
N LYS A 23 12.31 13.80 2.03
CA LYS A 23 10.89 13.81 1.66
C LYS A 23 10.33 12.41 1.39
N CYS A 24 11.19 11.45 1.10
CA CYS A 24 10.83 10.06 0.82
C CYS A 24 10.18 9.39 2.04
N THR A 25 8.88 9.08 1.93
CA THR A 25 8.13 8.40 2.99
C THR A 25 8.61 6.96 3.18
N GLY A 26 9.04 6.28 2.11
CA GLY A 26 9.58 4.92 2.18
C GLY A 26 10.86 4.81 3.00
N ARG A 27 11.82 5.71 2.81
CA ARG A 27 13.04 5.78 3.65
C ARG A 27 12.72 6.08 5.11
N LYS A 28 11.72 6.94 5.36
CA LYS A 28 11.27 7.21 6.74
C LYS A 28 10.67 5.96 7.38
N MET A 29 9.87 5.18 6.66
CA MET A 29 9.36 3.89 7.14
C MET A 29 10.48 2.91 7.48
N ALA A 30 11.49 2.80 6.62
CA ALA A 30 12.65 1.94 6.87
C ALA A 30 13.44 2.37 8.12
N ARG A 31 13.62 3.67 8.34
CA ARG A 31 14.28 4.21 9.54
C ARG A 31 13.55 3.87 10.85
N PHE A 32 12.22 3.73 10.80
CA PHE A 32 11.40 3.31 11.94
C PHE A 32 11.15 1.80 11.97
N GLU A 33 11.88 1.02 11.18
CA GLU A 33 11.77 -0.45 11.10
C GLU A 33 10.36 -0.95 10.73
N LEU A 34 9.57 -0.11 10.04
CA LEU A 34 8.22 -0.45 9.59
C LEU A 34 8.21 -1.23 8.27
N ALA A 35 9.20 -1.00 7.42
CA ALA A 35 9.34 -1.66 6.13
C ALA A 35 10.82 -1.95 5.82
N ARG A 36 11.08 -3.01 5.06
CA ARG A 36 12.43 -3.32 4.57
C ARG A 36 12.61 -2.70 3.19
N LEU A 37 13.71 -1.98 3.01
CA LEU A 37 14.05 -1.33 1.75
C LEU A 37 15.02 -2.20 0.96
N TYR A 38 14.72 -2.40 -0.32
CA TYR A 38 15.57 -3.10 -1.27
C TYR A 38 15.96 -2.16 -2.42
N ASP A 39 17.23 -2.24 -2.77
CA ASP A 39 17.87 -1.53 -3.88
C ASP A 39 17.86 -2.35 -5.18
N ARG A 40 17.41 -3.61 -5.12
CA ARG A 40 17.38 -4.57 -6.23
C ARG A 40 16.09 -5.35 -6.22
N ILE A 41 15.43 -5.41 -7.38
CA ILE A 41 14.18 -6.18 -7.57
C ILE A 41 14.37 -7.66 -7.22
N SER A 42 15.49 -8.26 -7.63
CA SER A 42 15.80 -9.67 -7.33
C SER A 42 15.84 -10.04 -5.84
N ARG A 43 15.89 -9.05 -4.93
CA ARG A 43 15.84 -9.26 -3.47
C ARG A 43 14.43 -9.20 -2.88
N LEU A 44 13.44 -8.75 -3.66
CA LEU A 44 12.06 -8.74 -3.23
C LEU A 44 11.56 -10.18 -3.03
N PRO A 45 10.67 -10.41 -2.05
CA PRO A 45 10.09 -11.72 -1.82
C PRO A 45 9.16 -12.10 -2.96
N ARG A 46 9.31 -13.33 -3.45
CA ARG A 46 8.41 -13.92 -4.45
C ARG A 46 7.02 -14.12 -3.89
N SER A 47 6.01 -14.02 -4.76
CA SER A 47 4.59 -14.23 -4.41
C SER A 47 4.07 -13.32 -3.30
N ALA A 48 4.74 -12.19 -3.05
CA ALA A 48 4.19 -11.11 -2.25
C ALA A 48 3.21 -10.28 -3.08
N ILE A 49 2.33 -9.54 -2.40
CA ILE A 49 1.37 -8.65 -3.05
C ILE A 49 2.12 -7.39 -3.50
N LEU A 50 2.07 -7.09 -4.79
CA LEU A 50 2.56 -5.82 -5.34
C LEU A 50 1.40 -4.85 -5.46
N LEU A 51 1.51 -3.68 -4.81
CA LEU A 51 0.57 -2.59 -5.03
C LEU A 51 0.87 -1.95 -6.39
N ASP A 52 0.01 -2.24 -7.36
CA ASP A 52 0.15 -1.87 -8.76
C ASP A 52 -1.12 -1.14 -9.21
N PRO A 53 -1.05 0.18 -9.46
CA PRO A 53 -2.20 0.97 -9.92
C PRO A 53 -2.81 0.48 -11.24
N MET A 54 -2.05 -0.27 -12.05
CA MET A 54 -2.49 -0.79 -13.35
C MET A 54 -3.06 -2.22 -13.27
N ALA A 55 -3.11 -2.82 -12.08
CA ALA A 55 -3.61 -4.18 -11.91
C ALA A 55 -5.13 -4.26 -12.16
N GLU A 56 -5.56 -5.32 -12.85
CA GLU A 56 -6.98 -5.57 -13.13
C GLU A 56 -7.79 -5.95 -11.88
N LYS A 57 -7.12 -6.51 -10.86
CA LYS A 57 -7.75 -6.92 -9.60
C LYS A 57 -7.49 -5.90 -8.51
N ALA A 58 -8.56 -5.47 -7.86
CA ALA A 58 -8.46 -4.66 -6.66
C ALA A 58 -8.02 -5.51 -5.46
N LEU A 59 -7.25 -4.92 -4.56
CA LEU A 59 -6.89 -5.52 -3.28
C LEU A 59 -8.16 -5.71 -2.44
N SER A 60 -8.30 -6.88 -1.83
CA SER A 60 -9.47 -7.24 -1.02
C SER A 60 -9.09 -8.09 0.20
N PRO A 61 -9.99 -8.24 1.19
CA PRO A 61 -9.78 -9.16 2.32
C PRO A 61 -9.52 -10.63 1.94
N ALA A 62 -9.83 -11.05 0.70
CA ALA A 62 -9.59 -12.40 0.21
C ALA A 62 -8.12 -12.69 -0.16
N ASP A 63 -7.28 -11.66 -0.28
CA ASP A 63 -5.87 -11.84 -0.63
C ASP A 63 -5.06 -12.39 0.57
N ASP A 64 -4.03 -13.20 0.32
CA ASP A 64 -3.15 -13.76 1.36
C ASP A 64 -1.86 -12.93 1.52
N PRO A 65 -1.74 -12.09 2.57
CA PRO A 65 -0.58 -11.22 2.74
C PRO A 65 0.56 -11.88 3.53
N LYS A 66 0.57 -13.20 3.73
CA LYS A 66 1.65 -13.89 4.49
C LYS A 66 3.05 -13.64 3.91
N LYS A 67 3.16 -13.48 2.59
CA LYS A 67 4.43 -13.15 1.91
C LYS A 67 4.79 -11.67 1.99
N GLY A 68 3.85 -10.83 2.44
CA GLY A 68 3.97 -9.40 2.65
C GLY A 68 3.49 -8.56 1.46
N ILE A 69 3.66 -7.25 1.60
CA ILE A 69 3.21 -6.24 0.64
C ILE A 69 4.43 -5.48 0.11
N ILE A 70 4.45 -5.22 -1.19
CA ILE A 70 5.49 -4.47 -1.89
C ILE A 70 4.91 -3.17 -2.43
N VAL A 71 5.64 -2.08 -2.23
CA VAL A 71 5.46 -0.79 -2.92
C VAL A 71 6.72 -0.45 -3.70
N LEU A 72 6.55 0.05 -4.93
CA LEU A 72 7.65 0.62 -5.72
C LEU A 72 7.71 2.12 -5.45
N ASP A 73 8.84 2.60 -4.90
CA ASP A 73 9.11 4.02 -4.63
C ASP A 73 10.17 4.53 -5.62
N CYS A 74 9.73 4.69 -6.88
CA CYS A 74 10.55 5.13 -8.01
C CYS A 74 9.72 5.84 -9.08
N SER A 75 10.38 6.35 -10.12
CA SER A 75 9.69 6.94 -11.27
C SER A 75 9.04 5.87 -12.16
N TRP A 76 8.14 6.30 -13.06
CA TRP A 76 7.51 5.38 -14.03
C TRP A 76 8.52 4.79 -15.01
N GLU A 77 9.50 5.58 -15.46
CA GLU A 77 10.57 5.11 -16.35
C GLU A 77 11.40 4.02 -15.67
N GLU A 78 11.59 4.11 -14.37
CA GLU A 78 12.28 3.10 -13.58
C GLU A 78 11.45 1.82 -13.43
N VAL A 79 10.12 1.94 -13.26
CA VAL A 79 9.21 0.78 -13.26
C VAL A 79 9.30 0.03 -14.59
N GLU A 80 9.21 0.74 -15.72
CA GLU A 80 9.35 0.16 -17.06
C GLU A 80 10.71 -0.54 -17.23
N ARG A 81 11.79 0.09 -16.76
CA ARG A 81 13.15 -0.47 -16.82
C ARG A 81 13.26 -1.80 -16.07
N VAL A 82 12.64 -1.91 -14.90
CA VAL A 82 12.75 -3.10 -14.03
C VAL A 82 11.61 -4.10 -14.20
N PHE A 83 10.63 -3.79 -15.06
CA PHE A 83 9.47 -4.64 -15.33
C PHE A 83 9.85 -6.09 -15.69
N PRO A 84 10.84 -6.36 -16.57
CA PRO A 84 11.25 -7.73 -16.88
C PRO A 84 11.85 -8.51 -15.70
N GLU A 85 12.36 -7.82 -14.67
CA GLU A 85 12.82 -8.46 -13.44
C GLU A 85 11.66 -8.72 -12.47
N LEU A 86 10.68 -7.82 -12.43
CA LEU A 86 9.46 -7.97 -11.62
C LEU A 86 8.65 -9.20 -12.06
N GLU A 87 8.50 -9.42 -13.37
CA GLU A 87 7.79 -10.59 -13.90
C GLU A 87 8.36 -11.93 -13.41
N LYS A 88 9.67 -12.00 -13.17
CA LYS A 88 10.37 -13.22 -12.69
C LYS A 88 10.07 -13.55 -11.23
N LEU A 89 9.45 -12.64 -10.48
CA LEU A 89 9.15 -12.82 -9.06
C LEU A 89 7.79 -13.46 -8.80
N ASN A 90 6.95 -13.60 -9.84
CA ASN A 90 5.59 -14.14 -9.72
C ASN A 90 4.81 -13.46 -8.58
N LEU A 91 4.80 -12.12 -8.61
CA LEU A 91 4.11 -11.29 -7.61
C LEU A 91 2.61 -11.30 -7.85
N GLU A 92 1.84 -11.03 -6.79
CA GLU A 92 0.40 -10.86 -6.91
C GLU A 92 0.07 -9.37 -7.06
N HIS A 93 -0.24 -8.95 -8.29
CA HIS A 93 -0.54 -7.55 -8.58
C HIS A 93 -1.95 -7.19 -8.10
N ARG A 94 -2.07 -6.12 -7.30
CA ARG A 94 -3.35 -5.60 -6.81
C ARG A 94 -3.39 -4.08 -6.86
N ALA A 95 -4.48 -3.53 -7.39
CA ALA A 95 -4.76 -2.11 -7.37
C ALA A 95 -5.42 -1.72 -6.04
N LEU A 96 -5.08 -0.55 -5.53
CA LEU A 96 -5.83 0.04 -4.42
C LEU A 96 -7.11 0.68 -4.94
N PRO A 97 -8.25 0.56 -4.23
CA PRO A 97 -9.48 1.23 -4.61
C PRO A 97 -9.38 2.75 -4.43
N TYR A 98 -10.40 3.47 -4.91
CA TYR A 98 -10.53 4.91 -4.73
C TYR A 98 -10.31 5.35 -3.28
N MET A 99 -9.37 6.27 -3.09
CA MET A 99 -9.08 6.92 -1.82
C MET A 99 -8.52 8.32 -2.06
N LEU A 100 -8.74 9.20 -1.10
CA LEU A 100 -8.21 10.55 -1.06
C LEU A 100 -6.88 10.58 -0.30
N ALA A 101 -5.90 11.29 -0.85
CA ALA A 101 -4.64 11.53 -0.16
C ALA A 101 -4.84 12.42 1.09
N GLY A 102 -4.26 12.01 2.22
CA GLY A 102 -4.13 12.81 3.43
C GLY A 102 -2.76 13.51 3.54
N ASN A 103 -1.82 13.19 2.65
CA ASN A 103 -0.49 13.79 2.65
C ASN A 103 -0.50 15.27 2.24
N PRO A 104 0.44 16.11 2.73
CA PRO A 104 0.42 17.55 2.48
C PRO A 104 0.63 17.97 1.02
N VAL A 105 1.20 17.10 0.19
CA VAL A 105 1.52 17.41 -1.21
C VAL A 105 0.28 17.28 -2.09
N ASN A 106 -0.55 16.27 -1.82
CA ASN A 106 -1.69 15.90 -2.66
C ASN A 106 -3.02 15.88 -1.88
N PHE A 107 -3.11 16.57 -0.75
CA PHE A 107 -4.27 16.52 0.14
C PHE A 107 -5.60 16.63 -0.62
N GLY A 108 -6.52 15.69 -0.37
CA GLY A 108 -7.84 15.63 -0.98
C GLY A 108 -7.86 15.20 -2.45
N ARG A 109 -6.71 14.88 -3.06
CA ARG A 109 -6.66 14.39 -4.45
C ARG A 109 -6.83 12.88 -4.50
N PRO A 110 -7.71 12.36 -5.38
CA PRO A 110 -7.93 10.93 -5.51
C PRO A 110 -6.72 10.23 -6.15
N PHE A 111 -6.46 8.99 -5.74
CA PHE A 111 -5.39 8.14 -6.29
C PHE A 111 -3.96 8.72 -6.20
N LYS A 112 -3.74 9.76 -5.40
CA LYS A 112 -2.43 10.42 -5.21
C LYS A 112 -1.79 10.09 -3.86
N LEU A 113 -1.93 8.83 -3.45
CA LEU A 113 -1.34 8.28 -2.24
C LEU A 113 0.19 8.23 -2.36
N ASN A 114 0.90 8.51 -1.27
CA ASN A 114 2.32 8.17 -1.15
C ASN A 114 2.50 6.72 -0.64
N SER A 115 3.74 6.23 -0.59
CA SER A 115 4.02 4.85 -0.19
C SER A 115 3.49 4.48 1.20
N ALA A 116 3.53 5.40 2.17
CA ALA A 116 3.04 5.13 3.52
C ALA A 116 1.51 5.01 3.57
N GLU A 117 0.80 5.87 2.84
CA GLU A 117 -0.65 5.79 2.68
C GLU A 117 -1.06 4.53 1.92
N ALA A 118 -0.31 4.15 0.88
CA ALA A 118 -0.56 2.92 0.14
C ALA A 118 -0.44 1.67 1.03
N PHE A 119 0.58 1.61 1.88
CA PHE A 119 0.69 0.54 2.88
C PHE A 119 -0.43 0.58 3.91
N ALA A 120 -0.74 1.75 4.45
CA ALA A 120 -1.79 1.89 5.45
C ALA A 120 -3.16 1.46 4.90
N ALA A 121 -3.49 1.88 3.68
CA ALA A 121 -4.69 1.45 2.97
C ALA A 121 -4.73 -0.07 2.81
N ALA A 122 -3.64 -0.65 2.27
CA ALA A 122 -3.58 -2.08 2.03
C ALA A 122 -3.73 -2.89 3.33
N LEU A 123 -3.03 -2.49 4.38
CA LEU A 123 -3.13 -3.09 5.71
C LEU A 123 -4.55 -3.02 6.25
N TYR A 124 -5.20 -1.87 6.12
CA TYR A 124 -6.56 -1.66 6.61
C TYR A 124 -7.55 -2.57 5.89
N ILE A 125 -7.49 -2.61 4.55
CA ILE A 125 -8.33 -3.47 3.70
C ILE A 125 -8.12 -4.94 4.08
N LEU A 126 -6.88 -5.36 4.34
CA LEU A 126 -6.55 -6.76 4.71
C LEU A 126 -6.89 -7.13 6.17
N GLY A 127 -7.40 -6.18 6.95
CA GLY A 127 -7.82 -6.36 8.35
C GLY A 127 -6.70 -6.13 9.40
N TYR A 128 -5.55 -5.60 9.00
CA TYR A 128 -4.42 -5.25 9.89
C TYR A 128 -4.48 -3.77 10.31
N LYS A 129 -5.62 -3.35 10.86
CA LYS A 129 -5.92 -1.95 11.21
C LYS A 129 -4.91 -1.34 12.19
N GLU A 130 -4.54 -2.10 13.23
CA GLU A 130 -3.52 -1.66 14.20
C GLU A 130 -2.15 -1.41 13.55
N GLN A 131 -1.75 -2.26 12.59
CA GLN A 131 -0.52 -2.05 11.84
C GLN A 131 -0.62 -0.82 10.91
N ALA A 132 -1.78 -0.58 10.30
CA ALA A 132 -2.04 0.61 9.50
C ALA A 132 -1.90 1.89 10.35
N GLU A 133 -2.53 1.91 11.53
CA GLU A 133 -2.40 3.00 12.51
C GLU A 133 -0.96 3.19 12.97
N LYS A 134 -0.23 2.11 13.26
CA LYS A 134 1.19 2.15 13.61
C LYS A 134 2.05 2.77 12.52
N VAL A 135 1.81 2.44 11.24
CA VAL A 135 2.48 3.08 10.10
C VAL A 135 2.18 4.58 10.07
N MET A 136 0.90 4.95 10.14
CA MET A 136 0.47 6.35 10.03
C MET A 136 0.89 7.20 11.24
N SER A 137 1.03 6.62 12.43
CA SER A 137 1.49 7.32 13.64
C SER A 137 2.88 7.97 13.51
N LYS A 138 3.69 7.53 12.54
CA LYS A 138 5.02 8.12 12.29
C LYS A 138 4.97 9.40 11.46
N PHE A 139 3.78 9.78 10.98
CA PHE A 139 3.55 10.95 10.14
C PHE A 139 2.58 11.89 10.86
N ASN A 140 2.93 13.17 10.97
CA ASN A 140 2.10 14.17 11.66
C ASN A 140 0.72 14.33 11.01
N TRP A 141 0.62 14.15 9.70
CA TRP A 141 -0.63 14.15 8.93
C TRP A 141 -1.30 12.76 8.86
N GLY A 142 -0.72 11.73 9.48
CA GLY A 142 -1.16 10.36 9.27
C GLY A 142 -2.58 10.06 9.77
N HIS A 143 -2.99 10.70 10.87
CA HIS A 143 -4.36 10.63 11.37
C HIS A 143 -5.37 11.15 10.32
N SER A 144 -5.03 12.25 9.64
CA SER A 144 -5.88 12.88 8.63
C SER A 144 -6.18 11.93 7.46
N PHE A 145 -5.23 11.09 7.05
CA PHE A 145 -5.47 10.08 6.00
C PHE A 145 -6.53 9.04 6.42
N LEU A 146 -6.43 8.52 7.65
CA LEU A 146 -7.38 7.52 8.17
C LEU A 146 -8.76 8.13 8.43
N GLU A 147 -8.82 9.36 8.93
CA GLU A 147 -10.08 10.08 9.16
C GLU A 147 -10.78 10.40 7.84
N LEU A 148 -10.04 10.93 6.86
CA LEU A 148 -10.57 11.30 5.55
C LEU A 148 -11.17 10.12 4.79
N ASN A 149 -10.59 8.92 4.96
CA ASN A 149 -11.02 7.71 4.26
C ASN A 149 -11.71 6.70 5.17
N ARG A 150 -12.18 7.11 6.37
CA ARG A 150 -12.70 6.17 7.38
C ARG A 150 -13.84 5.30 6.86
N GLU A 151 -14.85 5.91 6.25
CA GLU A 151 -16.03 5.21 5.72
C GLU A 151 -15.65 4.22 4.60
N PRO A 152 -14.94 4.62 3.53
CA PRO A 152 -14.56 3.67 2.49
C PRO A 152 -13.60 2.59 3.02
N LEU A 153 -12.65 2.90 3.89
CA LEU A 153 -11.73 1.91 4.46
C LEU A 153 -12.46 0.86 5.31
N GLU A 154 -13.46 1.27 6.08
CA GLU A 154 -14.30 0.34 6.84
C GLU A 154 -15.07 -0.61 5.90
N GLU A 155 -15.75 -0.06 4.89
CA GLU A 155 -16.48 -0.87 3.91
C GLU A 155 -15.55 -1.83 3.15
N TYR A 156 -14.43 -1.35 2.62
CA TYR A 156 -13.45 -2.18 1.93
C TYR A 156 -12.92 -3.32 2.80
N SER A 157 -12.72 -3.07 4.11
CA SER A 157 -12.25 -4.10 5.04
C SER A 157 -13.25 -5.23 5.29
N THR A 158 -14.51 -5.04 4.91
CA THR A 158 -15.59 -6.03 5.03
C THR A 158 -15.96 -6.72 3.71
N ALA A 159 -15.40 -6.27 2.59
CA ALA A 159 -15.65 -6.83 1.27
C ALA A 159 -15.20 -8.30 1.18
N LYS A 160 -15.92 -9.11 0.40
CA LYS A 160 -15.60 -10.53 0.22
C LYS A 160 -14.49 -10.74 -0.82
N ASN A 161 -14.37 -9.87 -1.81
CA ASN A 161 -13.45 -10.04 -2.94
C ASN A 161 -13.24 -8.74 -3.73
N SER A 162 -12.38 -8.79 -4.74
CA SER A 162 -12.08 -7.68 -5.64
C SER A 162 -13.32 -7.07 -6.32
N THR A 163 -14.35 -7.86 -6.66
CA THR A 163 -15.55 -7.32 -7.32
C THR A 163 -16.34 -6.44 -6.37
N GLU A 164 -16.53 -6.87 -5.12
CA GLU A 164 -17.23 -6.10 -4.10
C GLU A 164 -16.44 -4.82 -3.73
N ILE A 165 -15.11 -4.85 -3.74
CA ILE A 165 -14.28 -3.64 -3.61
C ILE A 165 -14.58 -2.63 -4.73
N VAL A 166 -14.72 -3.12 -5.96
CA VAL A 166 -15.04 -2.28 -7.13
C VAL A 166 -16.46 -1.72 -7.06
N GLU A 167 -17.42 -2.49 -6.53
CA GLU A 167 -18.78 -2.01 -6.28
C GLU A 167 -18.79 -0.92 -5.20
N ILE A 168 -18.14 -1.15 -4.06
CA ILE A 168 -18.05 -0.17 -2.97
C ILE A 168 -17.44 1.14 -3.47
N GLN A 169 -16.30 1.10 -4.19
CA GLN A 169 -15.66 2.35 -4.64
C GLN A 169 -16.55 3.17 -5.59
N SER A 170 -17.49 2.56 -6.30
CA SER A 170 -18.40 3.29 -7.20
C SER A 170 -19.34 4.25 -6.46
N HIS A 171 -19.52 4.07 -5.14
CA HIS A 171 -20.29 4.99 -4.30
C HIS A 171 -19.51 6.24 -3.87
N TYR A 172 -18.19 6.26 -4.11
CA TYR A 172 -17.27 7.31 -3.65
C TYR A 172 -16.63 8.12 -4.79
N ILE A 173 -16.88 7.73 -6.05
CA ILE A 173 -16.43 8.40 -7.28
C ILE A 173 -17.52 9.36 -7.76
#